data_AF-A0A0Q4ITV1-F1
#
_entry.id   AF-A0A0Q4ITV1-F1
#
_cell.length_a   1.000
_cell.length_b   1.000
_cell.length_c   1.000
_cell.angle_alpha   90.00
_cell.angle_beta   90.00
_cell.angle_gamma   90.00
#
_symmetry.space_group_name_H-M   'P 1'
#
loop_
_entity.id
_entity.type
_entity.pdbx_description
1 polymer ?
#
loop_
_entity_poly.entity_id
_entity_poly.type
_entity_poly.pdbx_seq_one_letter_code
_entity_poly.pdbx_strand_id
1 'polypeptide(L)'
;MYLPRGNCVLAAADGPIAFALLAADTVAREMEADVLLVSLRGKDDPHPIRFDVVFRAIDRTEHCHNLLFWTMRRRAPAFVPNDSRHRAVVLGRSGLIPSDPMPFTSPVDRMAGIACGSAELRRVIWGNDG
;
A
#
# COMPACT_ATOMS: atom_id res chain seq x y z
N MET A 1 2.59 23.22 5.06
CA MET A 1 2.58 21.74 5.01
C MET A 1 1.13 21.32 4.78
N TYR A 2 0.76 20.92 3.56
CA TYR A 2 -0.60 20.47 3.25
C TYR A 2 -0.79 19.08 3.87
N LEU A 3 -1.63 18.96 4.89
CA LEU A 3 -2.10 17.65 5.33
C LEU A 3 -3.13 17.17 4.29
N PRO A 4 -2.98 15.99 3.68
CA PRO A 4 -3.97 15.48 2.75
C PRO A 4 -5.32 15.36 3.47
N ARG A 5 -6.34 15.99 2.88
CA ARG A 5 -7.74 15.96 3.33
C ARG A 5 -8.52 14.76 2.77
N GLY A 6 -7.87 13.92 1.97
CA GLY A 6 -8.53 12.84 1.23
C GLY A 6 -9.03 11.74 2.15
N ASN A 7 -10.30 11.37 1.98
CA ASN A 7 -10.78 10.07 2.45
C ASN A 7 -9.97 8.97 1.75
N CYS A 8 -9.66 7.88 2.45
CA CYS A 8 -9.04 6.71 1.86
C CYS A 8 -10.12 5.66 1.62
N VAL A 9 -10.24 5.18 0.38
CA VAL A 9 -11.08 4.03 0.04
C VAL A 9 -10.19 2.79 0.04
N LEU A 10 -10.62 1.75 0.76
CA LEU A 10 -10.04 0.42 0.66
C LEU A 10 -10.83 -0.38 -0.37
N ALA A 11 -10.17 -0.80 -1.44
CA ALA A 11 -10.77 -1.62 -2.48
C ALA A 11 -10.11 -3.00 -2.53
N ALA A 12 -10.91 -4.06 -2.45
CA ALA A 12 -10.46 -5.40 -2.75
C ALA A 12 -10.64 -5.67 -4.25
N ALA A 13 -9.61 -6.19 -4.90
CA ALA A 13 -9.65 -6.59 -6.29
C ALA A 13 -9.76 -8.11 -6.41
N ASP A 14 -10.79 -8.56 -7.10
CA ASP A 14 -10.90 -9.92 -7.62
C ASP A 14 -10.73 -9.88 -9.16
N GLY A 15 -9.94 -10.79 -9.72
CA GLY A 15 -9.63 -10.83 -11.16
C GLY A 15 -8.36 -10.08 -11.61
N PRO A 16 -8.21 -9.82 -12.94
CA PRO A 16 -6.96 -9.31 -13.49
C PRO A 16 -6.63 -7.90 -13.04
N ILE A 17 -5.39 -7.69 -12.60
CA ILE A 17 -4.95 -6.45 -11.96
C ILE A 17 -5.11 -5.20 -12.83
N ALA A 18 -5.00 -5.31 -14.15
CA ALA A 18 -5.14 -4.18 -15.07
C ALA A 18 -6.56 -3.56 -14.98
N PHE A 19 -7.59 -4.40 -14.89
CA PHE A 19 -8.97 -3.92 -14.73
C PHE A 19 -9.21 -3.33 -13.36
N ALA A 20 -8.65 -3.94 -12.32
CA ALA A 20 -8.75 -3.43 -10.96
C ALA A 20 -8.10 -2.04 -10.80
N LEU A 21 -6.97 -1.79 -11.46
CA LEU A 21 -6.31 -0.48 -11.48
C LEU A 21 -7.13 0.57 -12.22
N LEU A 22 -7.76 0.21 -13.34
CA LEU A 22 -8.67 1.12 -14.05
C LEU A 22 -9.89 1.47 -13.20
N ALA A 23 -10.50 0.49 -12.53
CA ALA A 23 -11.61 0.73 -11.62
C ALA A 23 -11.20 1.61 -10.43
N ALA A 24 -10.01 1.39 -9.85
CA ALA A 24 -9.48 2.21 -8.77
C ALA A 24 -9.25 3.67 -9.20
N ASP A 25 -8.75 3.91 -10.42
CA ASP A 25 -8.59 5.26 -10.97
C ASP A 25 -9.94 5.97 -11.15
N THR A 26 -10.96 5.26 -11.65
CA THR A 26 -12.33 5.79 -11.74
C THR A 26 -12.88 6.15 -10.36
N VAL A 27 -12.78 5.23 -9.38
CA VAL A 27 -13.25 5.47 -8.01
C VAL A 27 -12.53 6.64 -7.36
N ALA A 28 -11.21 6.76 -7.53
CA ALA A 28 -10.43 7.87 -6.98
C ALA A 28 -10.94 9.24 -7.49
N ARG A 29 -11.35 9.30 -8.77
CA ARG A 29 -11.88 10.51 -9.40
C ARG A 29 -13.30 10.82 -8.96
N GLU A 30 -14.19 9.83 -8.96
CA GLU A 30 -15.61 10.01 -8.61
C GLU A 30 -15.80 10.35 -7.13
N MET A 31 -15.01 9.73 -6.26
CA MET A 31 -15.12 9.88 -4.80
C MET A 31 -14.21 10.96 -4.23
N GLU A 32 -13.40 11.62 -5.08
CA GLU A 32 -12.39 12.61 -4.68
C GLU A 32 -11.49 12.09 -3.54
N ALA A 33 -11.01 10.86 -3.69
CA ALA A 33 -10.39 10.09 -2.62
C ALA A 33 -9.11 9.38 -3.08
N ASP A 34 -8.20 9.10 -2.13
CA ASP A 34 -7.10 8.19 -2.37
C ASP A 34 -7.61 6.75 -2.27
N VAL A 35 -7.08 5.86 -3.09
CA VAL A 35 -7.51 4.45 -3.13
C VAL A 35 -6.35 3.54 -2.82
N LEU A 36 -6.49 2.72 -1.78
CA LEU A 36 -5.64 1.57 -1.52
C LEU A 36 -6.30 0.34 -2.13
N LEU A 37 -5.68 -0.20 -3.17
CA LEU A 37 -6.09 -1.45 -3.81
C LEU A 37 -5.34 -2.61 -3.16
N VAL A 38 -6.10 -3.64 -2.75
CA VAL A 38 -5.57 -4.89 -2.21
C VAL A 38 -6.03 -6.04 -3.09
N SER A 39 -5.09 -6.83 -3.59
CA SER A 39 -5.40 -8.02 -4.40
C SER A 39 -4.61 -9.23 -3.94
N LEU A 40 -5.16 -10.43 -4.16
CA LEU A 40 -4.39 -11.66 -4.03
C LEU A 40 -3.54 -11.86 -5.29
N ARG A 41 -2.31 -12.32 -5.13
CA ARG A 41 -1.41 -12.64 -6.24
C ARG A 41 -1.61 -14.09 -6.71
N GLY A 42 -1.26 -14.34 -7.96
CA GLY A 42 -1.18 -15.68 -8.52
C GLY A 42 -0.10 -16.54 -7.85
N LYS A 43 -0.16 -17.86 -8.10
CA LYS A 43 0.63 -18.91 -7.42
C LYS A 43 2.15 -18.71 -7.44
N ASP A 44 2.68 -17.94 -8.38
CA ASP A 44 4.13 -17.79 -8.62
C ASP A 44 4.71 -16.48 -8.06
N ASP A 45 3.92 -15.63 -7.39
CA ASP A 45 4.42 -14.40 -6.79
C ASP A 45 5.01 -14.67 -5.39
N PRO A 46 6.19 -14.14 -5.05
CA PRO A 46 6.78 -14.31 -3.72
C PRO A 46 5.93 -13.74 -2.59
N HIS A 47 4.98 -12.83 -2.89
CA HIS A 47 4.07 -12.25 -1.91
C HIS A 47 2.62 -12.58 -2.27
N PRO A 48 1.85 -13.24 -1.38
CA PRO A 48 0.48 -13.66 -1.69
C PRO A 48 -0.50 -12.49 -1.82
N ILE A 49 -0.14 -11.32 -1.30
CA ILE A 49 -0.96 -10.11 -1.29
C ILE A 49 -0.18 -9.00 -1.98
N ARG A 50 -0.86 -8.30 -2.89
CA ARG A 50 -0.40 -7.11 -3.58
C ARG A 50 -1.09 -5.88 -3.02
N PHE A 51 -0.32 -4.81 -2.87
CA PHE A 51 -0.84 -3.48 -2.61
C PHE A 51 -0.49 -2.55 -3.77
N ASP A 52 -1.47 -1.80 -4.25
CA ASP A 52 -1.26 -0.66 -5.14
C ASP A 52 -2.02 0.54 -4.57
N VAL A 53 -1.49 1.73 -4.79
CA VAL A 53 -2.12 2.98 -4.33
C VAL A 53 -2.34 3.90 -5.52
N VAL A 54 -3.54 4.46 -5.60
CA VAL A 54 -3.87 5.56 -6.51
C VAL A 54 -4.08 6.81 -5.67
N PHE A 55 -3.23 7.81 -5.88
CA PHE A 55 -3.37 9.12 -5.26
C PHE A 55 -4.10 10.07 -6.17
N ARG A 56 -5.04 10.82 -5.61
CA ARG A 56 -5.72 11.89 -6.32
C ARG A 56 -5.03 13.22 -6.03
N ALA A 57 -4.37 13.79 -7.05
CA ALA A 57 -3.95 15.19 -7.04
C ALA A 57 -5.11 16.07 -7.55
N ILE A 58 -4.94 17.39 -7.67
CA ILE A 58 -5.99 18.28 -8.19
C ILE A 58 -6.19 18.08 -9.70
N ASP A 59 -5.11 17.88 -10.44
CA ASP A 59 -5.05 17.88 -11.91
C ASP A 59 -4.67 16.52 -12.52
N ARG A 60 -4.19 15.58 -11.70
CA ARG A 60 -3.76 14.25 -12.14
C ARG A 60 -4.10 13.15 -11.14
N THR A 61 -3.89 11.92 -11.57
CA THR A 61 -3.80 10.75 -10.69
C THR A 61 -2.37 10.22 -10.71
N GLU A 62 -1.85 9.86 -9.53
CA GLU A 62 -0.52 9.26 -9.38
C GLU A 62 -0.66 7.83 -8.91
N HIS A 63 0.19 6.94 -9.41
CA HIS A 63 0.12 5.51 -9.10
C HIS A 63 1.39 5.03 -8.42
N CYS A 64 1.23 4.22 -7.39
CA CYS A 64 2.32 3.49 -6.73
C CYS A 64 1.98 2.00 -6.77
N HIS A 65 2.78 1.23 -7.49
CA HIS A 65 2.48 -0.17 -7.78
C HIS A 65 3.37 -1.14 -7.03
N ASN A 66 2.87 -2.37 -6.85
CA ASN A 66 3.66 -3.49 -6.33
C ASN A 66 4.34 -3.16 -4.99
N LEU A 67 3.54 -2.67 -4.05
CA LEU A 67 4.01 -2.29 -2.73
C LEU A 67 3.87 -3.45 -1.75
N LEU A 68 4.73 -3.45 -0.74
CA LEU A 68 4.75 -4.39 0.38
C LEU A 68 4.39 -3.64 1.65
N PHE A 69 3.59 -4.27 2.51
CA PHE A 69 3.29 -3.70 3.82
C PHE A 69 4.50 -3.84 4.75
N TRP A 70 4.92 -2.71 5.31
CA TRP A 70 6.05 -2.59 6.23
C TRP A 70 5.59 -1.96 7.53
N THR A 71 5.99 -2.55 8.66
CA THR A 71 5.63 -2.04 10.00
C THR A 71 6.68 -2.44 11.04
N MET A 72 6.82 -1.60 12.08
CA MET A 72 7.68 -1.84 13.25
C MET A 72 7.03 -1.15 14.48
N ARG A 73 7.24 -1.71 15.68
CA ARG A 73 6.57 -1.28 16.94
C ARG A 73 6.60 0.22 17.29
N ARG A 74 7.51 1.00 16.71
CA ARG A 74 7.69 2.44 16.99
C ARG A 74 7.81 3.29 15.72
N ARG A 75 7.39 2.76 14.58
CA ARG A 75 7.43 3.45 13.29
C ARG A 75 6.02 3.51 12.72
N ALA A 76 5.76 4.53 11.92
CA ALA A 76 4.50 4.58 11.18
C ALA A 76 4.47 3.42 10.18
N PRO A 77 3.36 2.66 10.09
CA PRO A 77 3.22 1.64 9.06
C PRO A 77 3.18 2.30 7.68
N ALA A 78 3.72 1.60 6.70
CA ALA A 78 3.88 2.13 5.35
C ALA A 78 3.76 1.01 4.31
N PHE A 79 3.43 1.39 3.09
CA PHE A 79 3.61 0.57 1.91
C PHE A 79 4.91 0.99 1.22
N VAL A 80 5.82 0.04 1.05
CA VAL A 80 7.14 0.26 0.47
C VAL A 80 7.27 -0.50 -0.85
N PRO A 81 7.90 0.06 -1.88
CA PRO A 81 8.16 -0.65 -3.13
C PRO A 81 9.02 -1.88 -2.88
N ASN A 82 8.84 -2.92 -3.70
CA ASN A 82 9.63 -4.15 -3.61
C ASN A 82 11.11 -3.92 -3.97
N ASP A 83 11.40 -2.97 -4.85
CA ASP A 83 12.76 -2.49 -5.07
C ASP A 83 13.10 -1.31 -4.13
N SER A 84 14.38 -1.04 -3.93
CA SER A 84 14.85 -0.01 -3.00
C SER A 84 14.83 1.42 -3.57
N ARG A 85 14.27 1.64 -4.77
CA ARG A 85 14.51 2.85 -5.56
C ARG A 85 13.32 3.82 -5.64
N HIS A 86 12.24 3.56 -4.93
CA HIS A 86 10.98 4.28 -5.12
C HIS A 86 10.38 4.84 -3.82
N ARG A 87 9.46 5.80 -3.96
CA ARG A 87 8.75 6.49 -2.87
C ARG A 87 7.92 5.52 -2.03
N ALA A 88 7.84 5.76 -0.73
CA ALA A 88 6.94 5.03 0.17
C ALA A 88 5.57 5.72 0.27
N VAL A 89 4.57 4.97 0.71
CA VAL A 89 3.26 5.49 1.12
C VAL A 89 3.07 5.23 2.60
N VAL A 90 3.04 6.29 3.40
CA VAL A 90 2.84 6.18 4.86
C VAL A 90 1.36 6.18 5.18
N LEU A 91 0.93 5.29 6.08
CA LEU A 91 -0.42 5.29 6.64
C LEU A 91 -0.52 6.39 7.71
N GLY A 92 -1.18 7.49 7.37
CA GLY A 92 -1.52 8.56 8.29
C GLY A 92 -2.81 8.28 9.07
N ARG A 93 -3.10 9.12 10.06
CA ARG A 93 -4.31 9.00 10.91
C ARG A 93 -5.62 9.10 10.14
N SER A 94 -5.62 9.76 8.97
CA SER A 94 -6.80 10.05 8.16
C SER A 94 -6.68 9.62 6.70
N GLY A 95 -5.57 8.99 6.28
CA GLY A 95 -5.38 8.65 4.88
C GLY A 95 -3.96 8.21 4.52
N LEU A 96 -3.67 8.22 3.23
CA LEU A 96 -2.38 7.81 2.66
C LEU A 96 -1.51 9.05 2.42
N ILE A 97 -0.22 8.96 2.69
CA ILE A 97 0.72 10.07 2.53
C ILE A 97 1.89 9.61 1.63
N PRO A 98 2.06 10.20 0.44
CA PRO A 98 3.29 9.99 -0.34
C PRO A 98 4.50 10.48 0.45
N SER A 99 5.55 9.66 0.54
CA SER A 99 6.76 9.98 1.30
C SER A 99 8.02 9.75 0.46
N ASP A 100 8.81 10.80 0.29
CA ASP A 100 10.12 10.75 -0.36
C ASP A 100 11.18 10.01 0.47
N PRO A 101 11.24 10.14 1.81
CA PRO A 101 12.10 9.28 2.61
C PRO A 101 11.40 7.97 2.97
N MET A 102 12.06 6.86 2.63
CA MET A 102 11.69 5.51 3.07
C MET A 102 11.81 5.40 4.61
N PRO A 103 10.96 4.60 5.28
CA PRO A 103 10.89 4.59 6.75
C PRO A 103 11.99 3.77 7.44
N PHE A 104 12.92 3.17 6.69
CA PHE A 104 13.97 2.28 7.20
C PHE A 104 15.37 2.88 7.12
N THR A 105 16.24 2.52 8.07
CA THR A 105 17.62 3.05 8.14
C THR A 105 18.65 2.20 7.41
N SER A 106 18.31 0.95 7.06
CA SER A 106 19.19 0.02 6.35
C SER A 106 18.38 -1.08 5.63
N PRO A 107 18.99 -1.86 4.71
CA PRO A 107 18.33 -3.01 4.09
C PRO A 107 17.82 -4.07 5.09
N VAL A 108 18.50 -4.24 6.23
CA VAL A 108 18.10 -5.18 7.28
C VAL A 108 16.82 -4.72 7.98
N ASP A 109 16.73 -3.43 8.31
CA ASP A 109 15.52 -2.82 8.90
C ASP A 109 14.33 -2.88 7.94
N ARG A 110 14.59 -2.69 6.64
CA ARG A 110 13.59 -2.90 5.59
C ARG A 110 13.06 -4.34 5.60
N MET A 111 13.94 -5.33 5.57
CA MET A 111 13.55 -6.74 5.59
C MET A 111 12.78 -7.10 6.85
N ALA A 112 13.24 -6.63 8.02
CA ALA A 112 12.59 -6.87 9.29
C ALA A 112 11.16 -6.33 9.31
N GLY A 113 10.95 -5.08 8.86
CA GLY A 113 9.62 -4.50 8.83
C GLY A 113 8.69 -5.09 7.76
N ILE A 114 9.21 -5.52 6.60
CA ILE A 114 8.41 -6.29 5.60
C ILE A 114 7.98 -7.63 6.19
N ALA A 115 8.90 -8.34 6.86
CA ALA A 115 8.59 -9.61 7.51
C ALA A 115 7.54 -9.43 8.62
N CYS A 116 7.68 -8.37 9.43
CA CYS A 116 6.72 -8.02 10.46
C CYS A 116 5.34 -7.69 9.86
N GLY A 117 5.29 -6.86 8.82
CA GLY A 117 4.04 -6.52 8.13
C GLY A 117 3.38 -7.73 7.49
N SER A 118 4.17 -8.59 6.86
CA SER A 118 3.67 -9.85 6.29
C SER A 118 3.09 -10.77 7.36
N ALA A 119 3.73 -10.88 8.52
CA ALA A 119 3.24 -11.70 9.63
C ALA A 119 1.94 -11.11 10.23
N GLU A 120 1.87 -9.79 10.40
CA GLU A 120 0.66 -9.12 10.87
C GLU A 120 -0.51 -9.31 9.91
N LEU A 121 -0.30 -9.08 8.61
CA LEU A 121 -1.32 -9.31 7.58
C LEU A 121 -1.77 -10.77 7.57
N ARG A 122 -0.82 -11.70 7.66
CA ARG A 122 -1.16 -13.13 7.68
C ARG A 122 -2.07 -13.47 8.85
N ARG A 123 -1.71 -12.99 10.04
CA ARG A 123 -2.51 -13.17 11.27
C ARG A 123 -3.90 -12.56 11.14
N VAL A 124 -4.03 -11.40 10.49
CA VAL A 124 -5.33 -10.72 10.31
C VAL A 124 -6.22 -11.44 9.28
N ILE A 125 -5.64 -11.87 8.16
CA ILE A 125 -6.40 -12.42 7.03
C ILE A 125 -6.75 -13.89 7.26
N TRP A 126 -5.80 -14.69 7.71
CA TRP A 126 -5.98 -16.13 7.85
C TRP A 126 -6.24 -16.57 9.29
N GLY A 127 -6.06 -15.69 10.29
CA GLY A 127 -6.29 -16.06 11.68
C GLY A 127 -5.31 -17.12 12.17
N ASN A 128 -5.42 -17.49 13.45
CA ASN A 128 -4.56 -18.48 14.10
C ASN A 128 -4.83 -19.91 13.59
N ASP A 129 -4.38 -20.26 12.38
CA ASP A 129 -4.26 -21.67 11.97
C ASP A 129 -3.00 -22.29 12.61
N GLY A 130 -2.98 -22.29 13.95
CA GLY A 130 -2.10 -23.09 14.78
C GLY A 130 -2.83 -24.33 15.28
#